data_AF-A0A6G1AD31-F1
#
_entry.id   AF-A0A6G1AD31-F1
#
_cell.length_a   1.000
_cell.length_b   1.000
_cell.length_c   1.000
_cell.angle_alpha   90.00
_cell.angle_beta   90.00
_cell.angle_gamma   90.00
#
_symmetry.space_group_name_H-M   'P 1'
#
loop_
_entity.id
_entity.type
_entity.pdbx_description
1 polymer ?
#
loop_
_entity_poly.entity_id
_entity_poly.type
_entity_poly.pdbx_seq_one_letter_code
_entity_poly.pdbx_strand_id
1 'polypeptide(L)'
;KNSINEMQNKMEASNARTEETERRISDLEDTIIEKEEAEKKRDELIQEHKRRVQELSDTIKWNNIRIIGSPEKEERGKGTEGILEQIIAENFPNLGKETDIEIQEAQRTPLRRNFNRTSA
;
A
#
# COMPACT_ATOMS: atom_id res chain seq x y z
N LYS A 1 -31.36 -29.69 -57.13
CA LYS A 1 -32.30 -29.64 -55.97
C LYS A 1 -31.59 -29.96 -54.65
N ASN A 2 -30.77 -31.03 -54.55
CA ASN A 2 -30.09 -31.39 -53.28
C ASN A 2 -29.12 -30.33 -52.75
N SER A 3 -28.29 -29.74 -53.61
CA SER A 3 -27.29 -28.73 -53.20
C SER A 3 -27.89 -27.42 -52.68
N ILE A 4 -29.09 -27.04 -53.12
CA ILE A 4 -29.76 -25.83 -52.65
C ILE A 4 -30.24 -26.02 -51.20
N ASN A 5 -30.82 -27.17 -50.89
CA ASN A 5 -31.27 -27.50 -49.53
C ASN A 5 -30.08 -27.62 -48.56
N GLU A 6 -28.96 -28.19 -48.99
CA GLU A 6 -27.74 -28.24 -48.18
C GLU A 6 -27.20 -26.85 -47.85
N MET A 7 -27.25 -25.90 -48.80
CA MET A 7 -26.86 -24.51 -48.56
C MET A 7 -27.80 -23.81 -47.59
N GLN A 8 -29.11 -24.04 -47.70
CA GLN A 8 -30.11 -23.49 -46.77
C GLN A 8 -29.88 -23.99 -45.34
N ASN A 9 -29.70 -25.30 -45.14
CA ASN A 9 -29.44 -25.85 -43.81
C ASN A 9 -28.14 -25.31 -43.19
N LYS A 10 -27.08 -25.13 -43.98
CA LYS A 10 -25.82 -24.52 -43.51
C LYS A 10 -26.01 -23.06 -43.13
N MET A 11 -26.84 -22.32 -43.88
CA MET A 11 -27.16 -20.93 -43.59
C MET A 11 -27.97 -20.80 -42.30
N GLU A 12 -28.98 -21.65 -42.09
CA GLU A 12 -29.76 -21.70 -40.86
C GLU A 12 -28.90 -22.06 -39.65
N ALA A 13 -28.02 -23.07 -39.78
CA ALA A 13 -27.08 -23.43 -38.73
C ALA A 13 -26.08 -22.30 -38.42
N SER A 14 -25.65 -21.55 -39.43
CA SER A 14 -24.79 -20.38 -39.24
C SER A 14 -25.54 -19.26 -38.52
N ASN A 15 -26.78 -18.96 -38.91
CA ASN A 15 -27.59 -17.92 -38.27
C ASN A 15 -27.87 -18.24 -36.80
N ALA A 16 -28.25 -19.49 -36.48
CA ALA A 16 -28.45 -19.91 -35.09
C ALA A 16 -27.19 -19.76 -34.24
N ARG A 17 -26.01 -20.07 -34.81
CA ARG A 17 -24.73 -19.82 -34.14
C ARG A 17 -24.46 -18.34 -33.95
N THR A 18 -24.78 -17.49 -34.94
CA THR A 18 -24.61 -16.04 -34.83
C THR A 18 -25.50 -15.47 -33.73
N GLU A 19 -26.79 -15.82 -33.69
CA GLU A 19 -27.71 -15.37 -32.64
C GLU A 19 -27.25 -15.80 -31.24
N GLU A 20 -26.75 -17.03 -31.11
CA GLU A 20 -26.19 -17.51 -29.85
C GLU A 20 -24.95 -16.73 -29.43
N THR A 21 -24.05 -16.42 -30.39
CA THR A 21 -22.89 -15.58 -30.10
C THR A 21 -23.28 -14.15 -29.74
N GLU A 22 -24.30 -13.58 -30.36
CA GLU A 22 -24.80 -12.23 -30.05
C GLU A 22 -25.36 -12.17 -28.62
N ARG A 23 -26.17 -13.16 -28.20
CA ARG A 23 -26.67 -13.24 -26.82
C ARG A 23 -25.52 -13.33 -25.82
N ARG A 24 -24.55 -14.20 -26.07
CA ARG A 24 -23.38 -14.36 -25.20
C ARG A 24 -22.53 -13.09 -25.13
N ILE A 25 -22.43 -12.33 -26.21
CA ILE A 25 -21.74 -11.02 -26.20
C ILE A 25 -22.51 -10.04 -25.32
N SER A 26 -23.83 -9.96 -25.46
CA SER A 26 -24.68 -9.09 -24.62
C SER A 26 -24.51 -9.42 -23.13
N ASP A 27 -24.56 -10.70 -22.74
CA ASP A 27 -24.38 -11.11 -21.34
C ASP A 27 -22.98 -10.75 -20.81
N LEU A 28 -21.96 -10.84 -21.67
CA LEU A 28 -20.58 -10.46 -21.31
C LEU A 28 -20.44 -8.94 -21.17
N GLU A 29 -21.08 -8.15 -22.03
CA GLU A 29 -21.09 -6.69 -21.94
C GLU A 29 -21.70 -6.23 -20.61
N ASP A 30 -22.85 -6.78 -20.23
CA ASP A 30 -23.48 -6.49 -18.93
C ASP A 30 -22.56 -6.87 -17.77
N THR A 31 -21.95 -8.07 -17.82
CA THR A 31 -21.00 -8.54 -16.79
C THR A 31 -19.77 -7.64 -16.68
N ILE A 32 -19.29 -7.08 -17.79
CA ILE A 32 -18.13 -6.17 -17.80
C ILE A 32 -18.49 -4.87 -17.07
N ILE A 33 -19.66 -4.29 -17.37
CA ILE A 33 -20.13 -3.06 -16.72
C ILE A 33 -20.24 -3.26 -15.21
N GLU A 34 -20.85 -4.36 -14.76
CA GLU A 34 -20.96 -4.67 -13.33
C GLU A 34 -19.58 -4.79 -12.65
N LYS A 35 -18.60 -5.40 -13.33
CA LYS A 35 -17.24 -5.54 -12.81
C LYS A 35 -16.52 -4.20 -12.72
N GLU A 36 -16.67 -3.32 -13.71
CA GLU A 36 -16.09 -1.97 -13.69
C GLU A 36 -16.63 -1.15 -12.52
N GLU A 37 -17.94 -1.20 -12.26
CA GLU A 37 -18.55 -0.54 -11.11
C GLU A 37 -18.02 -1.11 -9.78
N ALA A 38 -17.90 -2.43 -9.69
CA ALA A 38 -17.34 -3.10 -8.51
C ALA A 38 -15.85 -2.79 -8.30
N GLU A 39 -15.07 -2.62 -9.36
CA GLU A 39 -13.67 -2.17 -9.30
C GLU A 39 -13.56 -0.74 -8.80
N LYS A 40 -14.35 0.18 -9.36
CA LYS A 40 -14.37 1.57 -8.91
C LYS A 40 -14.67 1.69 -7.42
N LYS A 41 -15.67 0.93 -6.93
CA LYS A 41 -16.02 0.90 -5.50
C LYS A 41 -14.88 0.34 -4.63
N ARG A 42 -14.17 -0.69 -5.11
CA ARG A 42 -12.99 -1.24 -4.42
C ARG A 42 -11.87 -0.22 -4.34
N ASP A 43 -11.62 0.52 -5.42
CA ASP A 43 -10.59 1.57 -5.45
C ASP A 43 -10.89 2.69 -4.47
N GLU A 44 -12.15 3.14 -4.39
CA GLU A 44 -12.58 4.12 -3.39
C GLU A 44 -12.31 3.64 -1.96
N LEU A 45 -12.65 2.38 -1.65
CA LEU A 45 -12.37 1.77 -0.35
C LEU A 45 -10.87 1.67 -0.05
N ILE A 46 -10.06 1.31 -1.05
CA ILE A 46 -8.60 1.24 -0.91
C ILE A 46 -8.03 2.61 -0.58
N GLN A 47 -8.46 3.67 -1.27
CA GLN A 47 -8.01 5.03 -0.97
C GLN A 47 -8.43 5.46 0.43
N GLU A 48 -9.66 5.14 0.83
CA GLU A 48 -10.14 5.47 2.16
C GLU A 48 -9.34 4.75 3.25
N HIS A 49 -9.12 3.44 3.09
CA HIS A 49 -8.31 2.66 4.03
C HIS A 49 -6.86 3.16 4.09
N LYS A 50 -6.28 3.53 2.94
CA LYS A 50 -4.93 4.11 2.90
C LYS A 50 -4.84 5.39 3.71
N ARG A 51 -5.81 6.31 3.54
CA ARG A 51 -5.90 7.54 4.35
C ARG A 51 -6.03 7.22 5.84
N ARG A 52 -6.93 6.31 6.22
CA ARG A 52 -7.12 5.91 7.63
C ARG A 52 -5.85 5.30 8.23
N VAL A 53 -5.12 4.48 7.49
CA VAL A 53 -3.84 3.90 7.94
C VAL A 53 -2.78 4.99 8.14
N GLN A 54 -2.73 5.99 7.26
CA GLN A 54 -1.84 7.15 7.43
C GLN A 54 -2.18 7.93 8.69
N GLU A 55 -3.45 8.28 8.89
CA GLU A 55 -3.91 9.01 10.09
C GLU A 55 -3.60 8.26 11.39
N LEU A 56 -3.84 6.95 11.42
CA LEU A 56 -3.49 6.13 12.59
C LEU A 56 -1.98 6.06 12.80
N SER A 57 -1.20 5.90 11.73
CA SER A 57 0.27 5.90 11.82
C SER A 57 0.78 7.22 12.38
N ASP A 58 0.24 8.35 11.92
CA ASP A 58 0.65 9.68 12.36
C ASP A 58 0.25 9.93 13.82
N THR A 59 -0.93 9.44 14.22
CA THR A 59 -1.40 9.50 15.61
C THR A 59 -0.49 8.69 16.54
N ILE A 60 -0.15 7.45 16.16
CA ILE A 60 0.74 6.58 16.95
C ILE A 60 2.15 7.17 17.06
N LYS A 61 2.61 7.88 16.03
CA LYS A 61 3.96 8.47 15.98
C LYS A 61 4.02 9.92 16.46
N TRP A 62 2.91 10.49 16.93
CA TRP A 62 2.82 11.91 17.28
C TRP A 62 3.87 12.34 18.31
N ASN A 63 4.19 11.47 19.28
CA ASN A 63 5.20 11.73 20.32
C ASN A 63 6.60 11.21 19.96
N ASN A 64 6.80 10.64 18.77
CA ASN A 64 8.08 10.03 18.39
C ASN A 64 9.01 11.08 17.78
N ILE A 65 10.26 11.12 18.24
CA ILE A 65 11.31 12.00 17.71
C ILE A 65 12.32 11.17 16.91
N ARG A 66 12.72 11.68 15.73
CA ARG A 66 13.75 11.06 14.90
C ARG A 66 15.07 11.83 14.99
N ILE A 67 16.10 11.18 15.52
CA ILE A 67 17.45 11.71 15.62
C ILE A 67 18.28 11.19 14.43
N ILE A 68 18.98 12.08 13.73
CA ILE A 68 19.79 11.77 12.55
C ILE A 68 21.23 12.24 12.80
N GLY A 69 22.20 11.55 12.23
CA GLY A 69 23.62 11.94 12.31
C GLY A 69 24.39 11.38 13.50
N SER A 70 23.74 10.63 14.40
CA SER A 70 24.46 9.94 15.48
C SER A 70 25.27 8.76 14.90
N PRO A 71 26.60 8.71 15.16
CA PRO A 71 27.48 7.66 14.66
C PRO A 71 27.06 6.26 15.13
N GLU A 72 27.14 5.28 14.23
CA GLU A 72 26.89 3.88 14.58
C GLU A 72 27.96 3.40 15.58
N LYS A 73 27.54 2.82 16.71
CA LYS A 73 28.35 2.27 17.84
C LYS A 73 28.48 3.18 19.06
N GLU A 74 27.98 4.41 19.02
CA GLU A 74 27.92 5.28 20.19
C GLU A 74 27.07 4.66 21.32
N GLU A 75 26.13 3.76 20.97
CA GLU A 75 25.22 3.08 21.90
C GLU A 75 25.90 1.99 22.73
N ARG A 76 27.07 1.47 22.31
CA ARG A 76 27.64 0.24 22.87
C ARG A 76 27.95 0.31 24.37
N GLY A 77 28.08 1.52 24.92
CA GLY A 77 28.31 1.73 26.35
C GLY A 77 27.06 2.18 27.12
N LYS A 78 26.34 3.18 26.61
CA LYS A 78 25.24 3.87 27.33
C LYS A 78 23.84 3.48 26.85
N GLY A 79 23.73 2.63 25.83
CA GLY A 79 22.46 2.38 25.15
C GLY A 79 21.99 3.58 24.32
N THR A 80 20.82 3.44 23.67
CA THR A 80 20.17 4.49 22.88
C THR A 80 19.60 5.61 23.73
N GLU A 81 19.09 5.28 24.92
CA GLU A 81 18.56 6.25 25.89
C GLU A 81 19.66 7.17 26.42
N GLY A 82 20.82 6.62 26.79
CA GLY A 82 21.94 7.43 27.28
C GLY A 82 22.55 8.37 26.22
N ILE A 83 22.40 8.06 24.93
CA ILE A 83 22.74 9.02 23.86
C ILE A 83 21.74 10.19 23.86
N LEU A 84 20.45 9.91 24.00
CA LEU A 84 19.43 10.95 24.05
C LEU A 84 19.63 11.87 25.26
N GLU A 85 19.93 11.31 26.44
CA GLU A 85 20.27 12.09 27.63
C GLU A 85 21.49 13.01 27.39
N GLN A 86 22.53 12.49 26.75
CA GLN A 86 23.71 13.29 26.40
C GLN A 86 23.36 14.41 25.42
N ILE A 87 22.56 14.14 24.39
CA ILE A 87 22.11 15.16 23.43
C ILE A 87 21.31 16.25 24.14
N ILE A 88 20.40 15.90 25.04
CA ILE A 88 19.60 16.86 25.82
C ILE A 88 20.50 17.69 26.72
N ALA A 89 21.43 17.08 27.45
CA ALA A 89 22.34 17.80 28.35
C ALA A 89 23.27 18.77 27.60
N GLU A 90 23.79 18.37 26.44
CA GLU A 90 24.71 19.19 25.63
C GLU A 90 24.00 20.34 24.90
N ASN A 91 22.79 20.11 24.38
CA ASN A 91 22.11 21.08 23.50
C ASN A 91 20.98 21.84 24.21
N PHE A 92 20.33 21.23 25.20
CA PHE A 92 19.16 21.76 25.90
C PHE A 92 19.31 21.67 27.43
N PRO A 93 20.33 22.33 28.02
CA PRO A 93 20.70 22.16 29.43
C PRO A 93 19.61 22.56 30.44
N ASN A 94 18.62 23.37 30.02
CA ASN A 94 17.48 23.73 30.85
C ASN A 94 16.37 22.66 30.82
N LEU A 95 16.23 21.95 29.70
CA LEU A 95 15.22 20.91 29.52
C LEU A 95 15.48 19.73 30.46
N GLY A 96 16.75 19.29 30.57
CA GLY A 96 17.14 18.20 31.46
C GLY A 96 17.01 18.50 32.97
N LYS A 97 16.75 19.76 33.37
CA LYS A 97 16.59 20.15 34.78
C LYS A 97 15.13 20.37 35.19
N GLU A 98 14.27 20.69 34.23
CA GLU A 98 12.91 21.17 34.48
C GLU A 98 11.80 20.17 34.13
N THR A 99 12.12 19.03 33.48
CA THR A 99 11.09 18.14 32.95
C THR A 99 11.27 16.67 33.32
N ASP A 100 10.17 16.05 33.75
CA ASP A 100 9.99 14.59 33.91
C ASP A 100 9.85 13.92 32.53
N ILE A 101 10.88 14.04 31.68
CA ILE A 101 10.86 13.40 30.36
C ILE A 101 11.01 11.88 30.56
N GLU A 102 9.92 11.16 30.34
CA GLU A 102 9.92 9.70 30.34
C GLU A 102 10.11 9.19 28.90
N ILE A 103 11.16 8.40 28.69
CA ILE A 103 11.41 7.72 27.42
C ILE A 103 10.74 6.35 27.50
N GLN A 104 9.71 6.13 26.67
CA GLN A 104 9.05 4.84 26.62
C GLN A 104 9.89 3.78 25.90
N GLU A 105 10.52 4.16 24.78
CA GLU A 105 11.40 3.30 24.01
C GLU A 105 12.37 4.16 23.19
N ALA A 106 13.65 3.80 23.17
CA ALA A 106 14.62 4.36 22.23
C ALA A 106 15.29 3.23 21.46
N GLN A 107 15.19 3.27 20.13
CA GLN A 107 15.81 2.27 19.27
C GLN A 107 16.38 2.87 17.99
N ARG A 108 17.45 2.27 17.49
CA ARG A 108 17.95 2.57 16.14
C ARG A 108 16.95 2.05 15.13
N THR A 109 16.54 2.91 14.20
CA THR A 109 15.77 2.43 13.04
C THR A 109 16.63 1.41 12.29
N PRO A 110 16.19 0.15 12.14
CA PRO A 110 16.96 -0.86 11.42
C PRO A 110 17.31 -0.36 10.03
N LEU A 111 18.54 -0.58 9.58
CA LEU A 111 18.89 -0.33 8.18
C LEU A 111 17.96 -1.16 7.31
N ARG A 112 17.02 -0.50 6.62
CA ARG A 112 16.29 -1.15 5.53
C ARG A 112 17.30 -1.45 4.44
N ARG A 113 17.63 -2.74 4.29
CA ARG A 113 18.38 -3.23 3.13
C ARG A 113 17.47 -3.07 1.91
N ASN A 114 17.61 -1.94 1.22
CA ASN A 114 16.92 -1.70 -0.04
C ASN A 114 17.52 -2.64 -1.09
N PHE A 115 16.86 -3.76 -1.38
CA PHE A 115 17.28 -4.69 -2.43
C PHE A 115 17.23 -4.07 -3.85
N ASN A 116 16.57 -2.92 -4.01
CA ASN A 116 16.44 -2.20 -5.27
C ASN A 116 17.51 -1.11 -5.48
N ARG A 117 18.47 -0.94 -4.55
CA ARG A 117 19.65 -0.12 -4.81
C ARG A 117 20.66 -1.00 -5.54
N THR A 118 20.79 -0.81 -6.85
CA THR A 118 21.98 -1.30 -7.56
C THR A 118 23.20 -0.75 -6.84
N SER A 119 24.03 -1.65 -6.34
CA SER A 119 25.38 -1.33 -5.88
C SER A 119 26.12 -0.67 -7.03
N ALA A 120 26.54 0.58 -6.83
CA ALA A 120 27.48 1.25 -7.72
C ALA A 120 28.86 0.61 -7.61
#